data_AF-A0A7R9YPK8-F1
#
_entry.id   AF-A0A7R9YPK8-F1
#
_cell.length_a   1.000
_cell.length_b   1.000
_cell.length_c   1.000
_cell.angle_alpha   90.00
_cell.angle_beta   90.00
_cell.angle_gamma   90.00
#
_symmetry.space_group_name_H-M   'P 1'
#
loop_
_entity.id
_entity.type
_entity.pdbx_description
1 polymer ?
#
loop_
_entity_poly.entity_id
_entity_poly.type
_entity_poly.pdbx_seq_one_letter_code
_entity_poly.pdbx_strand_id
1 'polypeptide(L)'
;CTIGYVTDVEGNRAYFDEYVRISHVLERDRPSGALRLRDGCELVFGGDVCDKGDGDLYVARELVELKRRYPSRVHIILGNRDVNKIRWAHELGRADDEADRANADGDGSRCVAWWSNVRPIAQDDAARCRWMLHHTMGSQQPDTFELRRAELQRARLDA
;
A
#
# COMPACT_ATOMS: atom_id res chain seq x y z
N CYS A 1 10.20 -28.09 -5.17
CA CYS A 1 9.55 -26.77 -5.20
C CYS A 1 9.96 -26.04 -3.92
N THR A 2 10.55 -24.86 -4.03
CA THR A 2 10.95 -24.04 -2.87
C THR A 2 10.01 -22.85 -2.78
N ILE A 3 9.41 -22.63 -1.60
CA ILE A 3 8.44 -21.56 -1.39
C ILE A 3 9.07 -20.50 -0.49
N GLY A 4 9.09 -19.25 -0.96
CA GLY A 4 9.49 -18.09 -0.18
C GLY A 4 8.27 -17.43 0.44
N TYR A 5 8.39 -17.04 1.71
CA TYR A 5 7.37 -16.25 2.41
C TYR A 5 8.00 -14.95 2.91
N VAL A 6 7.31 -13.84 2.74
CA VAL A 6 7.67 -12.53 3.30
C VAL A 6 6.40 -11.70 3.51
N THR A 7 6.37 -10.90 4.57
CA THR A 7 5.20 -10.11 4.99
C THR A 7 5.69 -8.87 5.72
N ASP A 8 4.79 -7.91 5.97
CA ASP A 8 5.03 -6.76 6.84
C ASP A 8 6.27 -5.95 6.42
N VAL A 9 6.43 -5.77 5.10
CA VAL A 9 7.50 -4.93 4.56
C VAL A 9 7.27 -3.47 4.94
N GLU A 10 6.00 -3.04 4.98
CA GLU A 10 5.57 -1.72 5.44
C GLU A 10 6.38 -0.57 4.81
N GLY A 11 6.72 -0.66 3.52
CA GLY A 11 7.47 0.34 2.76
C GLY A 11 8.97 0.37 3.04
N ASN A 12 9.49 -0.54 3.86
CA ASN A 12 10.91 -0.58 4.20
C ASN A 12 11.74 -1.16 3.04
N ARG A 13 12.23 -0.25 2.18
CA ARG A 13 13.04 -0.60 1.01
C ARG A 13 14.31 -1.36 1.38
N ALA A 14 15.04 -0.93 2.41
CA ALA A 14 16.29 -1.56 2.82
C ALA A 14 16.05 -3.00 3.29
N TYR A 15 14.99 -3.23 4.06
CA TYR A 15 14.57 -4.57 4.48
C TYR A 15 14.23 -5.46 3.28
N PHE A 16 13.45 -4.94 2.32
CA PHE A 16 13.07 -5.70 1.13
C PHE A 16 14.27 -6.02 0.23
N ASP A 17 15.17 -5.06 0.03
CA ASP A 17 16.39 -5.24 -0.75
C ASP A 17 17.31 -6.29 -0.10
N GLU A 18 17.45 -6.26 1.22
CA GLU A 18 18.21 -7.25 1.97
C GLU A 18 17.56 -8.64 1.87
N TYR A 19 16.24 -8.74 2.00
CA TYR A 19 15.50 -9.98 1.81
C TYR A 19 15.76 -10.57 0.41
N VAL A 20 15.67 -9.76 -0.64
CA VAL A 20 15.96 -10.20 -2.01
C VAL A 20 17.41 -10.64 -2.16
N ARG A 21 18.37 -9.93 -1.54
CA ARG A 21 19.80 -10.26 -1.60
C ARG A 21 20.11 -11.63 -1.03
N ILE A 22 19.48 -12.02 0.08
CA ILE A 22 19.70 -13.31 0.74
C ILE A 22 18.76 -14.41 0.27
N SER A 23 17.79 -14.09 -0.59
CA SER A 23 16.74 -15.02 -1.00
C SER A 23 17.26 -16.16 -1.87
N HIS A 24 16.78 -17.38 -1.58
CA HIS A 24 16.92 -18.54 -2.46
C HIS A 24 15.77 -18.68 -3.47
N VAL A 25 14.81 -17.76 -3.44
CA VAL A 25 13.57 -17.78 -4.25
C VAL A 25 13.53 -16.61 -5.22
N LEU A 26 13.99 -15.45 -4.78
CA LEU A 26 14.06 -14.23 -5.57
C LEU A 26 15.49 -13.93 -6.01
N GLU A 27 15.61 -13.17 -7.08
CA GLU A 27 16.87 -12.59 -7.54
C GLU A 27 16.61 -11.30 -8.32
N ARG A 28 17.63 -10.45 -8.42
CA ARG A 28 17.62 -9.31 -9.34
C ARG A 28 18.28 -9.71 -10.64
N ASP A 29 17.58 -9.45 -11.74
CA ASP A 29 18.13 -9.57 -13.08
C ASP A 29 19.31 -8.61 -13.25
N ARG A 30 20.52 -9.11 -13.53
CA ARG A 30 21.71 -8.25 -13.57
C ARG A 30 21.63 -7.14 -14.63
N PRO A 31 21.13 -7.39 -15.85
CA PRO A 31 21.00 -6.33 -16.86
C PRO A 31 19.94 -5.28 -16.54
N SER A 32 18.75 -5.70 -16.10
CA SER A 32 17.60 -4.78 -15.93
C SER A 32 17.38 -4.30 -14.50
N GLY A 33 17.96 -4.95 -13.51
CA GLY A 33 17.70 -4.72 -12.07
C GLY A 33 16.35 -5.26 -11.58
N ALA A 34 15.49 -5.76 -12.50
CA ALA A 34 14.14 -6.19 -12.20
C ALA A 34 14.11 -7.43 -11.31
N LEU A 35 13.13 -7.49 -10.41
CA LEU A 35 12.90 -8.66 -9.57
C LEU A 35 12.42 -9.86 -10.41
N ARG A 36 13.02 -11.02 -10.15
CA ARG A 36 12.70 -12.29 -10.80
C ARG A 36 12.52 -13.39 -9.78
N LEU A 37 11.66 -14.34 -10.14
CA LEU A 37 11.45 -15.58 -9.41
C LEU A 37 12.34 -16.65 -10.03
N ARG A 38 13.10 -17.37 -9.20
CA ARG A 38 13.94 -18.48 -9.65
C ARG A 38 13.09 -19.66 -10.12
N ASP A 39 13.67 -20.50 -10.98
CA ASP A 39 12.97 -21.66 -11.51
C ASP A 39 12.63 -22.68 -10.42
N GLY A 40 11.46 -23.32 -10.56
CA GLY A 40 10.96 -24.28 -9.57
C GLY A 40 10.62 -23.67 -8.19
N CYS A 41 10.59 -22.34 -8.08
CA CYS A 41 10.26 -21.63 -6.85
C CYS A 41 8.90 -20.92 -6.94
N GLU A 42 8.32 -20.63 -5.78
CA GLU A 42 7.09 -19.86 -5.60
C GLU A 42 7.28 -18.81 -4.51
N LEU A 43 6.54 -17.71 -4.60
CA LEU A 43 6.54 -16.64 -3.60
C LEU A 43 5.14 -16.48 -3.02
N VAL A 44 5.04 -16.40 -1.71
CA VAL A 44 3.85 -15.95 -0.98
C VAL A 44 4.20 -14.65 -0.27
N PHE A 45 3.55 -13.56 -0.68
CA PHE A 45 3.60 -12.29 0.02
C PHE A 45 2.42 -12.21 1.01
N GLY A 46 2.71 -12.11 2.30
CA GLY A 46 1.73 -12.19 3.39
C GLY A 46 0.85 -10.95 3.59
N GLY A 47 1.23 -9.83 2.97
CA GLY A 47 0.51 -8.56 3.07
C GLY A 47 1.29 -7.50 3.85
N ASP A 48 0.62 -6.38 4.09
CA ASP A 48 1.15 -5.18 4.73
C ASP A 48 2.40 -4.65 4.01
N VAL A 49 2.21 -4.37 2.71
CA VAL A 49 3.25 -3.80 1.83
C VAL A 49 3.60 -2.38 2.23
N CYS A 50 2.60 -1.57 2.59
CA CYS A 50 2.72 -0.12 2.74
C CYS A 50 2.61 0.31 4.20
N ASP A 51 3.35 1.34 4.64
CA ASP A 51 2.96 2.33 5.68
C ASP A 51 4.07 3.14 6.32
N LYS A 52 5.17 2.50 6.69
CA LYS A 52 6.17 3.06 7.62
C LYS A 52 7.44 3.55 6.94
N GLY A 53 7.79 2.97 5.79
CA GLY A 53 9.01 3.29 5.06
C GLY A 53 8.78 4.25 3.89
N ASP A 54 9.86 4.52 3.17
CA ASP A 54 9.91 5.45 2.04
C ASP A 54 9.85 4.75 0.66
N GLY A 55 9.59 3.44 0.67
CA GLY A 55 9.57 2.55 -0.49
C GLY A 55 8.23 1.85 -0.72
N ASP A 56 7.10 2.45 -0.34
CA ASP A 56 5.77 1.89 -0.55
C ASP A 56 5.52 1.58 -2.03
N LEU A 57 5.67 2.58 -2.90
CA LEU A 57 5.50 2.42 -4.36
C LEU A 57 6.56 1.51 -4.94
N TYR A 58 7.79 1.60 -4.45
CA TYR A 58 8.90 0.75 -4.88
C TYR A 58 8.56 -0.74 -4.72
N VAL A 59 8.21 -1.15 -3.49
CA VAL A 59 7.92 -2.56 -3.18
C VAL A 59 6.61 -3.00 -3.85
N ALA A 60 5.56 -2.16 -3.81
CA ALA A 60 4.28 -2.48 -4.43
C ALA A 60 4.40 -2.72 -5.95
N ARG A 61 5.17 -1.89 -6.66
CA ARG A 61 5.41 -2.06 -8.10
C ARG A 61 6.14 -3.37 -8.40
N GLU A 62 7.23 -3.65 -7.68
CA GLU A 62 8.00 -4.88 -7.84
C GLU A 62 7.11 -6.13 -7.63
N LEU A 63 6.28 -6.15 -6.57
CA LEU A 63 5.37 -7.28 -6.30
C LEU A 63 4.29 -7.44 -7.38
N VAL A 64 3.69 -6.34 -7.83
CA VAL A 64 2.66 -6.36 -8.89
C VAL A 64 3.25 -6.83 -10.22
N GLU A 65 4.44 -6.35 -10.58
CA GLU A 65 5.14 -6.80 -11.79
C GLU A 65 5.53 -8.27 -11.71
N LEU A 66 6.02 -8.71 -10.54
CA LEU A 66 6.36 -10.11 -10.31
C LEU A 66 5.12 -11.02 -10.42
N LYS A 67 3.97 -10.60 -9.86
CA LYS A 67 2.68 -11.31 -10.00
C LYS A 67 2.21 -11.36 -11.45
N ARG A 68 2.33 -10.27 -12.20
CA ARG A 68 1.99 -10.24 -13.65
C ARG A 68 2.86 -11.20 -14.45
N ARG A 69 4.16 -11.28 -14.14
CA ARG A 69 5.12 -12.17 -14.82
C ARG A 69 4.94 -13.64 -14.45
N TYR A 70 4.56 -13.92 -13.20
CA TYR A 70 4.46 -15.28 -12.66
C TYR A 70 3.11 -15.53 -11.96
N PRO A 71 1.98 -15.48 -12.70
CA PRO A 71 0.64 -15.44 -12.12
C PRO A 71 0.27 -16.67 -11.29
N SER A 72 0.80 -17.86 -11.61
CA SER A 72 0.55 -19.11 -10.88
C SER A 72 1.55 -19.40 -9.76
N ARG A 73 2.66 -18.66 -9.67
CA ARG A 73 3.76 -18.93 -8.73
C ARG A 73 3.97 -17.82 -7.70
N VAL A 74 3.31 -16.68 -7.89
CA VAL A 74 3.35 -15.55 -6.95
C VAL A 74 1.95 -15.39 -6.38
N HIS A 75 1.84 -15.47 -5.06
CA HIS A 75 0.59 -15.40 -4.32
C HIS A 75 0.66 -14.18 -3.41
N ILE A 76 -0.31 -13.28 -3.52
CA ILE A 76 -0.35 -12.06 -2.70
C ILE A 76 -1.59 -12.15 -1.82
N ILE A 77 -1.36 -12.17 -0.51
CA ILE A 77 -2.40 -12.03 0.51
C ILE A 77 -2.48 -10.54 0.82
N LEU A 78 -3.71 -10.01 0.86
CA LEU A 78 -3.93 -8.62 1.24
C LEU A 78 -4.00 -8.53 2.76
N GLY A 79 -3.03 -7.84 3.34
CA GLY A 79 -3.01 -7.51 4.76
C GLY A 79 -4.01 -6.42 5.10
N ASN A 80 -4.20 -6.18 6.40
CA ASN A 80 -5.13 -5.16 6.89
C ASN A 80 -4.73 -3.76 6.40
N ARG A 81 -3.42 -3.46 6.35
CA ARG A 81 -2.93 -2.16 5.86
C ARG A 81 -3.19 -1.98 4.37
N ASP A 82 -2.99 -3.04 3.58
CA ASP A 82 -3.22 -3.00 2.13
C ASP A 82 -4.68 -2.69 1.81
N VAL A 83 -5.61 -3.42 2.46
CA VAL A 83 -7.05 -3.22 2.28
C VAL A 83 -7.47 -1.79 2.67
N ASN A 84 -6.86 -1.24 3.73
CA ASN A 84 -7.11 0.15 4.11
C ASN A 84 -6.70 1.16 3.04
N LYS A 85 -5.67 0.89 2.24
CA LYS A 85 -5.24 1.81 1.16
C LYS A 85 -6.12 1.76 -0.07
N ILE A 86 -6.78 0.63 -0.33
CA ILE A 86 -7.75 0.52 -1.43
C ILE A 86 -8.90 1.53 -1.26
N ARG A 87 -9.23 1.91 -0.01
CA ARG A 87 -10.23 2.93 0.31
C ARG A 87 -9.97 4.26 -0.36
N TRP A 88 -8.72 4.61 -0.68
CA TRP A 88 -8.41 5.86 -1.38
C TRP A 88 -9.13 6.00 -2.72
N ALA A 89 -9.27 4.91 -3.47
CA ALA A 89 -9.95 4.93 -4.77
C ALA A 89 -11.45 5.26 -4.66
N HIS A 90 -12.04 5.07 -3.47
CA HIS A 90 -13.44 5.34 -3.20
C HIS A 90 -13.66 6.65 -2.41
N GLU A 91 -12.72 6.98 -1.51
CA GLU A 91 -12.87 8.08 -0.56
C GLU A 91 -12.10 9.36 -0.98
N LEU A 92 -11.21 9.31 -1.97
CA LEU A 92 -10.58 10.51 -2.55
C LEU A 92 -11.16 10.77 -3.94
N GLY A 93 -11.30 12.05 -4.34
CA GLY A 93 -11.82 12.44 -5.66
C GLY A 93 -13.34 12.54 -5.77
N ARG A 94 -14.06 12.33 -4.66
CA ARG A 94 -15.47 12.74 -4.53
C ARG A 94 -15.47 14.13 -3.90
N ALA A 95 -15.69 15.16 -4.71
CA ALA A 95 -15.95 16.50 -4.21
C ALA A 95 -17.27 16.45 -3.44
N ASP A 96 -17.21 16.46 -2.10
CA ASP A 96 -18.33 16.57 -1.15
C ASP A 96 -19.71 16.21 -1.75
N ASP A 97 -19.89 14.95 -2.17
CA ASP A 97 -21.20 14.49 -2.60
C ASP A 97 -22.15 14.59 -1.38
N GLU A 98 -23.35 15.10 -1.60
CA GLU A 98 -24.41 15.41 -0.60
C GLU A 98 -24.69 14.31 0.44
N ALA A 99 -24.20 13.08 0.23
CA ALA A 99 -24.20 11.98 1.18
C ALA A 99 -23.48 12.31 2.52
N ASP A 100 -22.50 13.21 2.52
CA ASP A 100 -21.84 13.64 3.77
C ASP A 100 -22.74 14.59 4.60
N ARG A 101 -23.71 15.29 3.99
CA ARG A 101 -24.74 16.05 4.72
C ARG A 101 -25.87 15.15 5.24
N ALA A 102 -26.23 14.11 4.48
CA ALA A 102 -27.31 13.19 4.87
C ALA A 102 -26.94 12.30 6.07
N ASN A 103 -25.66 12.10 6.37
CA ASN A 103 -25.22 11.37 7.58
C ASN A 103 -25.34 12.18 8.89
N ALA A 104 -25.75 13.45 8.83
CA ALA A 104 -26.14 14.21 10.02
C ALA A 104 -27.54 13.82 10.53
N ASP A 105 -28.40 13.28 9.64
CA ASP A 105 -29.75 12.85 9.95
C ASP A 105 -29.80 11.32 9.96
N GLY A 106 -29.48 10.77 11.13
CA GLY A 106 -29.17 9.36 11.30
C GLY A 106 -30.23 8.37 10.77
N ASP A 107 -29.85 7.59 9.77
CA ASP A 107 -30.28 6.20 9.63
C ASP A 107 -29.34 5.40 8.69
N GLY A 108 -28.66 4.41 9.27
CA GLY A 108 -28.46 3.10 8.63
C GLY A 108 -27.56 2.98 7.39
N SER A 109 -26.26 2.74 7.59
CA SER A 109 -25.52 1.68 6.86
C SER A 109 -24.16 1.34 7.51
N ARG A 110 -23.96 0.04 7.74
CA ARG A 110 -23.20 -0.56 8.85
C ARG A 110 -21.66 -0.65 8.72
N CYS A 111 -21.00 0.16 7.88
CA CYS A 111 -19.53 0.21 7.83
C CYS A 111 -18.92 1.57 8.20
N VAL A 112 -19.73 2.59 8.47
CA VAL A 112 -19.27 3.97 8.72
C VAL A 112 -19.42 4.41 10.19
N ALA A 113 -20.15 3.62 11.00
CA ALA A 113 -20.71 4.05 12.28
C ALA A 113 -19.75 4.10 13.49
N TRP A 114 -18.48 3.67 13.37
CA TRP A 114 -17.47 3.88 14.43
C TRP A 114 -16.61 5.14 14.23
N TRP A 115 -16.74 5.81 13.08
CA TRP A 115 -15.86 6.91 12.66
C TRP A 115 -16.60 8.25 12.46
N SER A 116 -17.93 8.24 12.61
CA SER A 116 -18.82 9.36 12.30
C SER A 116 -18.66 10.57 13.23
N ASN A 117 -18.03 10.42 14.40
CA ASN A 117 -17.88 11.53 15.35
C ASN A 117 -16.59 12.36 15.13
N VAL A 118 -15.74 12.03 14.15
CA VAL A 118 -14.42 12.66 13.99
C VAL A 118 -14.01 12.92 12.53
N ARG A 119 -14.93 12.94 11.55
CA ARG A 119 -14.53 13.35 10.18
C ARG A 119 -14.41 14.88 10.12
N PRO A 120 -13.21 15.48 10.01
CA PRO A 120 -13.13 16.87 9.61
C PRO A 120 -13.59 16.98 8.16
N ILE A 121 -14.27 18.08 7.86
CA ILE A 121 -14.52 18.52 6.48
C ILE A 121 -13.15 18.89 5.92
N ALA A 122 -12.44 17.92 5.36
CA ALA A 122 -11.17 18.16 4.71
C ALA A 122 -11.45 18.97 3.43
N GLN A 123 -10.86 20.16 3.34
CA GLN A 123 -11.13 21.13 2.28
C GLN A 123 -10.68 20.66 0.89
N ASP A 124 -9.77 19.68 0.83
CA ASP A 124 -9.27 19.06 -0.39
C ASP A 124 -8.85 17.59 -0.15
N ASP A 125 -8.61 16.87 -1.25
CA ASP A 125 -8.20 15.45 -1.23
C ASP A 125 -6.88 15.20 -0.50
N ALA A 126 -5.96 16.17 -0.49
CA ALA A 126 -4.65 16.03 0.17
C ALA A 126 -4.80 16.10 1.69
N ALA A 127 -5.59 17.06 2.19
CA ALA A 127 -5.98 17.16 3.58
C ALA A 127 -6.78 15.93 4.03
N ARG A 128 -7.69 15.43 3.18
CA ARG A 128 -8.47 14.22 3.43
C ARG A 128 -7.56 13.01 3.56
N CYS A 129 -6.65 12.82 2.60
CA CYS A 129 -5.66 11.75 2.62
C CYS A 129 -4.77 11.81 3.87
N ARG A 130 -4.24 13.00 4.22
CA ARG A 130 -3.44 13.19 5.44
C ARG A 130 -4.23 12.80 6.70
N TRP A 131 -5.49 13.22 6.80
CA TRP A 131 -6.34 12.86 7.93
C TRP A 131 -6.62 11.36 7.99
N MET A 132 -6.98 10.74 6.86
CA MET A 132 -7.30 9.31 6.77
C MET A 132 -6.12 8.44 7.20
N LEU A 133 -4.91 8.78 6.74
CA LEU A 133 -3.65 8.11 7.12
C LEU A 133 -3.47 8.09 8.63
N HIS A 134 -3.59 9.27 9.25
CA HIS A 134 -3.37 9.45 10.68
C HIS A 134 -4.47 8.78 11.53
N HIS A 135 -5.74 8.86 11.14
CA HIS A 135 -6.85 8.50 12.03
C HIS A 135 -7.49 7.15 11.75
N THR A 136 -7.48 6.68 10.49
CA THR A 136 -8.37 5.58 10.07
C THR A 136 -7.66 4.45 9.32
N MET A 137 -6.40 4.61 8.97
CA MET A 137 -5.66 3.64 8.15
C MET A 137 -4.53 2.92 8.88
N GLY A 138 -4.41 3.12 10.21
CA GLY A 138 -3.37 2.46 11.01
C GLY A 138 -1.95 2.99 10.76
N SER A 139 -1.82 4.14 10.10
CA SER A 139 -0.54 4.75 9.70
C SER A 139 -0.35 6.07 10.47
N GLN A 140 -0.33 5.96 11.80
CA GLN A 140 -0.32 7.09 12.73
C GLN A 140 1.00 7.86 12.78
N GLN A 141 2.02 7.44 12.02
CA GLN A 141 3.30 8.13 12.04
C GLN A 141 3.16 9.51 11.40
N PRO A 142 3.70 10.58 12.02
CA PRO A 142 3.48 11.95 11.56
C PRO A 142 3.96 12.23 10.13
N ASP A 143 4.95 11.48 9.67
CA ASP A 143 5.65 11.62 8.41
C ASP A 143 5.10 10.73 7.29
N THR A 144 4.21 9.79 7.59
CA THR A 144 3.59 8.84 6.64
C THR A 144 3.08 9.51 5.35
N PHE A 145 2.46 10.69 5.45
CA PHE A 145 2.00 11.46 4.28
C PHE A 145 3.17 12.07 3.49
N GLU A 146 4.16 12.63 4.18
CA GLU A 146 5.31 13.26 3.54
C GLU A 146 6.25 12.24 2.89
N LEU A 147 6.41 11.05 3.48
CA LEU A 147 7.17 9.93 2.89
C LEU A 147 6.59 9.55 1.52
N ARG A 148 5.26 9.37 1.44
CA ARG A 148 4.55 9.07 0.18
C ARG A 148 4.64 10.22 -0.81
N ARG A 149 4.53 11.46 -0.35
CA ARG A 149 4.69 12.65 -1.20
C ARG A 149 6.09 12.72 -1.80
N ALA A 150 7.12 12.49 -0.99
CA ALA A 150 8.51 12.44 -1.44
C ALA A 150 8.74 11.29 -2.42
N GLU A 151 8.20 10.11 -2.15
CA GLU A 151 8.30 8.97 -3.07
C GLU A 151 7.61 9.24 -4.42
N LEU A 152 6.42 9.84 -4.41
CA LEU A 152 5.73 10.28 -5.64
C LEU A 152 6.51 11.34 -6.41
N GLN A 153 7.17 12.27 -5.72
CA GLN A 153 8.03 13.27 -6.35
C GLN A 153 9.23 12.59 -7.03
N ARG A 154 9.90 11.64 -6.37
CA ARG A 154 10.98 10.85 -6.97
C ARG A 154 10.49 10.08 -8.20
N ALA A 155 9.37 9.38 -8.08
CA ALA A 155 8.80 8.60 -9.17
C ALA A 155 8.37 9.45 -10.39
N ARG A 156 8.08 10.74 -10.21
CA ARG A 156 7.81 11.67 -11.32
C ARG A 156 9.07 12.18 -11.99
N LEU A 157 10.19 12.25 -11.28
CA LEU A 157 11.48 12.64 -11.83
C LEU A 157 12.12 11.49 -12.62
N ASP A 158 11.80 10.25 -12.25
CA ASP A 158 12.31 9.03 -12.89
C ASP A 158 11.46 8.56 -14.11
N ALA A 159 10.37 9.26 -14.44
CA ALA A 159 9.40 8.92 -15.51
C ALA A 159 9.56 9.83 -16.73
#